data_AF-A0A9W8HD41-F1
#
_entry.id   AF-A0A9W8HD41-F1
#
_cell.length_a   1.000
_cell.length_b   1.000
_cell.length_c   1.000
_cell.angle_alpha   90.00
_cell.angle_beta   90.00
_cell.angle_gamma   90.00
#
_symmetry.space_group_name_H-M   'P 1'
#
loop_
_entity.id
_entity.type
_entity.pdbx_description
1 polymer ?
#
loop_
_entity_poly.entity_id
_entity_poly.type
_entity_poly.pdbx_seq_one_letter_code
_entity_poly.pdbx_strand_id
1 'polypeptide(L)'
;MSSNPSTVDENVELWKMKKLIKGLQAARGNGTSMISLIIPPKSQISLTTSMLATEHGTASNIKSRVNRLSVMAAIASAQQRLKLYTRTPPNGLVIYCGTVVTDEGKEKKVNFDFEPFKPINTKLYMCDSKFHVEALAELLETDSRFGFIVMDGSGCLFGAICGNSREILHQFSVDLPKKHGRGGQSAQRFGRIREEKRHHYVRKVAETAIQMFITDNKVNVSGIILAGSAEFKNDLFKSDLFDPRLYSAVIKTVDVSYGGENGFDQAINLSQEALANVKFVQEKKLIDRFFNEISQDTGKISYGMSDTLKALDMGAVETLIVWENLEATRYVFRDANGSEVERVLTPLQEADRTNFLDSSTGAELELVSKGSFLEWMADVYKQKGAVLEFITDKSPEGSQFVTGFGGIGGLLRWQLDVSQLGGENMDDLYYDDDDEEAPPEEDFDDYF
;
A
#
# COMPACT_ATOMS: atom_id res chain seq x y z
N MET A 1 18.16 -4.05 -7.46
CA MET A 1 17.20 -2.95 -7.18
C MET A 1 16.47 -3.32 -5.90
N SER A 2 17.01 -2.93 -4.75
CA SER A 2 16.36 -3.16 -3.45
C SER A 2 15.19 -2.19 -3.33
N SER A 3 13.96 -2.70 -3.20
CA SER A 3 12.84 -1.92 -2.70
C SER A 3 13.27 -1.27 -1.37
N ASN A 4 12.91 0.00 -1.17
CA ASN A 4 13.28 0.70 0.06
C ASN A 4 12.59 0.03 1.25
N PRO A 5 13.31 -0.41 2.29
CA PRO A 5 12.68 -1.00 3.46
C PRO A 5 11.68 -0.05 4.13
N SER A 6 11.86 1.27 3.99
CA SER A 6 10.92 2.28 4.47
C SER A 6 9.60 2.35 3.69
N THR A 7 9.62 2.18 2.37
CA THR A 7 8.39 2.30 1.55
C THR A 7 7.52 1.06 1.67
N VAL A 8 8.14 -0.11 1.87
CA VAL A 8 7.41 -1.36 2.11
C VAL A 8 6.75 -1.33 3.49
N ASP A 9 7.48 -0.87 4.51
CA ASP A 9 6.93 -0.66 5.85
C ASP A 9 5.77 0.36 5.85
N GLU A 10 5.88 1.44 5.07
CA GLU A 10 4.78 2.39 4.86
C GLU A 10 3.54 1.72 4.25
N ASN A 11 3.72 0.83 3.27
CA ASN A 11 2.60 0.09 2.66
C ASN A 11 1.91 -0.85 3.66
N VAL A 12 2.66 -1.47 4.58
CA VAL A 12 2.09 -2.33 5.63
C VAL A 12 1.29 -1.51 6.63
N GLU A 13 1.82 -0.37 7.10
CA GLU A 13 1.09 0.54 8.00
C GLU A 13 -0.16 1.14 7.33
N LEU A 14 -0.07 1.47 6.04
CA LEU A 14 -1.21 1.89 5.23
C LEU A 14 -2.28 0.79 5.13
N TRP A 15 -1.87 -0.46 4.96
CA TRP A 15 -2.79 -1.59 4.94
C TRP A 15 -3.48 -1.77 6.30
N LYS A 16 -2.74 -1.70 7.42
CA LYS A 16 -3.31 -1.74 8.78
C LYS A 16 -4.36 -0.64 8.97
N MET A 17 -4.06 0.58 8.52
CA MET A 17 -5.00 1.69 8.58
C MET A 17 -6.21 1.51 7.67
N LYS A 18 -6.04 1.03 6.41
CA LYS A 18 -7.15 0.70 5.51
C LYS A 18 -8.10 -0.32 6.14
N LYS A 19 -7.55 -1.36 6.77
CA LYS A 19 -8.34 -2.38 7.44
C LYS A 19 -9.07 -1.83 8.66
N LEU A 20 -8.41 -1.00 9.48
CA LEU A 20 -9.06 -0.29 10.58
C LEU A 20 -10.24 0.56 10.08
N ILE A 21 -10.05 1.29 8.99
CA ILE A 21 -11.12 2.09 8.39
C ILE A 21 -12.28 1.22 7.88
N LYS A 22 -11.99 0.11 7.22
CA LYS A 22 -13.02 -0.85 6.78
C LYS A 22 -13.82 -1.37 7.98
N GLY A 23 -13.14 -1.67 9.10
CA GLY A 23 -13.78 -2.04 10.37
C GLY A 23 -14.65 -0.91 10.96
N LEU A 24 -14.16 0.34 10.94
CA LEU A 24 -14.91 1.51 11.40
C LEU A 24 -16.12 1.84 10.51
N GLN A 25 -16.04 1.60 9.20
CA GLN A 25 -17.16 1.77 8.27
C GLN A 25 -18.25 0.71 8.45
N ALA A 26 -17.85 -0.53 8.73
CA ALA A 26 -18.78 -1.63 8.97
C ALA A 26 -19.50 -1.48 10.32
N ALA A 27 -18.85 -0.87 11.30
CA ALA A 27 -19.41 -0.62 12.62
C ALA A 27 -20.64 0.31 12.55
N ARG A 28 -21.79 -0.19 13.01
CA ARG A 28 -23.02 0.58 13.19
C ARG A 28 -23.47 0.61 14.63
N GLY A 29 -23.87 1.80 15.09
CA GLY A 29 -24.43 2.02 16.42
C GLY A 29 -25.95 2.08 16.41
N ASN A 30 -26.57 1.70 17.52
CA ASN A 30 -28.00 1.91 17.75
C ASN A 30 -28.24 3.36 18.22
N GLY A 31 -28.46 4.27 17.27
CA GLY A 31 -28.74 5.69 17.55
C GLY A 31 -27.52 6.59 17.34
N THR A 32 -27.56 7.81 17.88
CA THR A 32 -26.55 8.86 17.64
C THR A 32 -25.44 8.82 18.70
N SER A 33 -24.71 7.72 18.81
CA SER A 33 -23.69 7.51 19.85
C SER A 33 -22.28 7.33 19.33
N MET A 34 -22.05 7.54 18.03
CA MET A 34 -20.76 7.38 17.37
C MET A 34 -20.12 8.74 17.15
N ILE A 35 -19.05 9.02 17.89
CA ILE A 35 -18.29 10.26 17.81
C ILE A 35 -17.09 10.05 16.89
N SER A 36 -17.02 10.90 15.86
CA SER A 36 -15.86 11.03 14.98
C SER A 36 -15.21 12.38 15.24
N LEU A 37 -14.00 12.38 15.80
CA LEU A 37 -13.26 13.59 16.16
C LEU A 37 -11.88 13.59 15.47
N ILE A 38 -11.65 14.58 14.61
CA ILE A 38 -10.37 14.79 13.92
C ILE A 38 -9.83 16.17 14.31
N ILE A 39 -8.60 16.18 14.81
CA ILE A 39 -7.91 17.37 15.27
C ILE A 39 -6.68 17.60 14.37
N PRO A 40 -6.62 18.72 13.64
CA PRO A 40 -5.50 19.02 12.76
C PRO A 40 -4.22 19.31 13.57
N PRO A 41 -3.04 19.15 12.95
CA PRO A 41 -1.78 19.45 13.60
C PRO A 41 -1.71 20.94 13.96
N LYS A 42 -0.98 21.27 15.02
CA LYS A 42 -0.85 22.62 15.58
C LYS A 42 -2.09 23.18 16.29
N SER A 43 -3.24 22.49 16.23
CA SER A 43 -4.42 22.87 17.03
C SER A 43 -4.18 22.60 18.52
N GLN A 44 -4.78 23.41 19.39
CA GLN A 44 -4.67 23.25 20.84
C GLN A 44 -5.71 22.24 21.34
N ILE A 45 -5.27 21.26 22.14
CA ILE A 45 -6.15 20.24 22.75
C ILE A 45 -7.16 20.86 23.71
N SER A 46 -6.81 21.95 24.37
CA SER A 46 -7.68 22.69 25.30
C SER A 46 -8.98 23.15 24.63
N LEU A 47 -8.91 23.65 23.39
CA LEU A 47 -10.08 24.11 22.63
C LEU A 47 -11.06 22.95 22.37
N THR A 48 -10.53 21.79 21.96
CA THR A 48 -11.33 20.59 21.72
C THR A 48 -11.92 20.05 23.02
N THR A 49 -11.16 20.08 24.12
CA THR A 49 -11.63 19.68 25.45
C THR A 49 -12.79 20.56 25.92
N SER A 50 -12.68 21.88 25.75
CA SER A 50 -13.74 22.82 26.08
C SER A 50 -14.99 22.60 25.22
N MET A 51 -14.82 22.33 23.92
CA MET A 51 -15.93 22.01 23.02
C MET A 51 -16.66 20.74 23.48
N LEU A 52 -15.93 19.65 23.77
CA LEU A 52 -16.53 18.41 24.29
C LEU A 52 -17.25 18.62 25.63
N ALA A 53 -16.78 19.54 26.48
CA ALA A 53 -17.44 19.85 27.75
C ALA A 53 -18.79 20.57 27.52
N THR A 54 -18.84 21.51 26.57
CA THR A 54 -20.09 22.16 26.16
C THR A 54 -21.07 21.14 25.56
N GLU A 55 -20.58 20.26 24.68
CA GLU A 55 -21.38 19.20 24.06
C GLU A 55 -21.92 18.18 25.08
N HIS A 56 -21.14 17.88 26.12
CA HIS A 56 -21.62 17.05 27.23
C HIS A 56 -22.78 17.71 27.98
N GLY A 57 -22.72 19.04 28.18
CA GLY A 57 -23.80 19.81 28.80
C GLY A 57 -25.06 19.88 27.96
N THR A 58 -24.93 20.09 26.64
CA THR A 58 -26.08 20.11 25.72
C THR A 58 -26.72 18.73 25.57
N ALA A 59 -25.93 17.65 25.55
CA ALA A 59 -26.42 16.27 25.52
C ALA A 59 -27.34 15.93 26.71
N SER A 60 -27.16 16.58 27.87
CA SER A 60 -28.05 16.41 29.04
C SER A 60 -29.52 16.77 28.74
N ASN A 61 -29.77 17.63 27.75
CA ASN A 61 -31.12 18.07 27.39
C ASN A 61 -31.87 17.09 26.48
N ILE A 62 -31.23 15.98 26.06
CA ILE A 62 -31.87 14.95 25.25
C ILE A 62 -33.01 14.30 26.05
N LYS A 63 -34.21 14.27 25.47
CA LYS A 63 -35.43 13.75 26.11
C LYS A 63 -35.43 12.23 26.26
N SER A 64 -34.92 11.52 25.26
CA SER A 64 -34.80 10.05 25.31
C SER A 64 -33.74 9.64 26.32
N ARG A 65 -34.14 8.93 27.39
CA ARG A 65 -33.24 8.49 28.47
C ARG A 65 -32.10 7.62 27.95
N VAL A 66 -32.41 6.66 27.06
CA VAL A 66 -31.42 5.73 26.51
C VAL A 66 -30.43 6.47 25.63
N ASN A 67 -30.91 7.26 24.66
CA ASN A 67 -30.02 8.01 23.75
C ASN A 67 -29.15 9.03 24.52
N ARG A 68 -29.73 9.71 25.52
CA ARG A 68 -28.99 10.63 26.39
C ARG A 68 -27.80 9.95 27.08
N LEU A 69 -28.04 8.79 27.69
CA LEU A 69 -26.98 8.05 28.39
C LEU A 69 -25.89 7.59 27.43
N SER A 70 -26.25 7.11 26.23
CA SER A 70 -25.30 6.67 25.22
C SER A 70 -24.42 7.83 24.71
N VAL A 71 -25.02 8.98 24.38
CA VAL A 71 -24.28 10.16 23.91
C VAL A 71 -23.36 10.69 25.01
N MET A 72 -23.85 10.83 26.24
CA MET A 72 -23.05 11.30 27.38
C MET A 72 -21.87 10.36 27.67
N ALA A 73 -22.07 9.05 27.59
CA ALA A 73 -21.02 8.06 27.78
C ALA A 73 -19.95 8.10 26.67
N ALA A 74 -20.36 8.30 25.41
CA ALA A 74 -19.44 8.44 24.29
C ALA A 74 -18.58 9.71 24.43
N ILE A 75 -19.18 10.85 24.77
CA ILE A 75 -18.45 12.12 24.98
C ILE A 75 -17.48 11.98 26.17
N ALA A 76 -17.92 11.37 27.27
CA ALA A 76 -17.05 11.12 28.43
C ALA A 76 -15.85 10.23 28.07
N SER A 77 -16.05 9.21 27.24
CA SER A 77 -14.98 8.32 26.76
C SER A 77 -13.98 9.08 25.87
N ALA A 78 -14.47 9.93 24.95
CA ALA A 78 -13.63 10.78 24.11
C ALA A 78 -12.82 11.78 24.95
N GLN A 79 -13.42 12.40 25.96
CA GLN A 79 -12.73 13.29 26.90
C GLN A 79 -11.63 12.57 27.70
N GLN A 80 -11.89 11.34 28.15
CA GLN A 80 -10.89 10.53 28.86
C GLN A 80 -9.69 10.20 27.97
N ARG A 81 -9.92 9.85 26.71
CA ARG A 81 -8.84 9.60 25.73
C ARG A 81 -8.05 10.87 25.44
N LEU A 82 -8.74 11.99 25.23
CA LEU A 82 -8.10 13.27 24.93
C LEU A 82 -7.15 13.73 26.06
N LYS A 83 -7.43 13.38 27.33
CA LYS A 83 -6.54 13.66 28.47
C LYS A 83 -5.20 12.93 28.42
N LEU A 84 -5.09 11.82 27.69
CA LEU A 84 -3.81 11.10 27.53
C LEU A 84 -2.81 11.93 26.70
N TYR A 85 -3.30 12.87 25.90
CA TYR A 85 -2.48 13.69 25.02
C TYR A 85 -2.27 15.09 25.62
N THR A 86 -1.02 15.44 25.92
CA THR A 86 -0.68 16.79 26.40
C THR A 86 -0.66 17.83 25.27
N ARG A 87 -0.27 17.41 24.06
CA ARG A 87 -0.22 18.24 22.85
C ARG A 87 -0.66 17.42 21.64
N THR A 88 -1.20 18.09 20.62
CA THR A 88 -1.51 17.46 19.34
C THR A 88 -0.22 16.89 18.71
N PRO A 89 -0.22 15.61 18.31
CA PRO A 89 0.89 15.03 17.57
C PRO A 89 1.17 15.77 16.25
N PRO A 90 2.38 15.64 15.67
CA PRO A 90 2.79 16.39 14.49
C PRO A 90 1.91 16.18 13.26
N ASN A 91 1.28 15.00 13.11
CA ASN A 91 0.38 14.71 11.99
C ASN A 91 -1.11 14.93 12.32
N GLY A 92 -1.42 15.35 13.55
CA GLY A 92 -2.79 15.49 14.05
C GLY A 92 -3.21 14.32 14.92
N LEU A 93 -4.49 14.30 15.31
CA LEU A 93 -5.04 13.27 16.19
C LEU A 93 -6.44 12.89 15.72
N VAL A 94 -6.68 11.58 15.59
CA VAL A 94 -8.01 11.04 15.30
C VAL A 94 -8.50 10.21 16.47
N ILE A 95 -9.75 10.47 16.87
CA ILE A 95 -10.44 9.79 17.95
C ILE A 95 -11.80 9.31 17.44
N TYR A 96 -12.02 7.99 17.48
CA TYR A 96 -13.30 7.36 17.26
C TYR A 96 -13.79 6.74 18.56
N CYS A 97 -14.93 7.20 19.06
CA CYS A 97 -15.53 6.70 20.30
C CYS A 97 -17.00 6.40 20.08
N GLY A 98 -17.46 5.24 20.55
CA GLY A 98 -18.88 4.91 20.46
C GLY A 98 -19.23 3.54 21.02
N THR A 99 -20.51 3.21 20.97
CA THR A 99 -21.05 1.90 21.36
C THR A 99 -21.54 1.21 20.10
N VAL A 100 -20.87 0.12 19.72
CA VAL A 100 -21.25 -0.70 18.57
C VAL A 100 -21.96 -1.95 19.05
N VAL A 101 -22.91 -2.42 18.25
CA VAL A 101 -23.54 -3.72 18.49
C VAL A 101 -22.74 -4.75 17.72
N THR A 102 -22.20 -5.75 18.42
CA THR A 102 -21.55 -6.91 17.78
C THR A 102 -22.60 -7.86 17.23
N ASP A 103 -22.23 -8.76 16.30
CA ASP A 103 -23.14 -9.74 15.70
C ASP A 103 -23.85 -10.65 16.73
N GLU A 104 -23.27 -10.82 17.92
CA GLU A 104 -23.88 -11.51 19.07
C GLU A 104 -24.96 -10.69 19.80
N GLY A 105 -25.34 -9.51 19.30
CA GLY A 105 -26.30 -8.60 19.93
C GLY A 105 -25.82 -7.91 21.21
N LYS A 106 -24.56 -8.12 21.61
CA LYS A 106 -23.94 -7.43 22.77
C LYS A 106 -23.45 -6.03 22.38
N GLU A 107 -23.63 -5.08 23.30
CA GLU A 107 -23.07 -3.74 23.15
C GLU A 107 -21.60 -3.72 23.57
N LYS A 108 -20.72 -3.35 22.64
CA LYS A 108 -19.28 -3.18 22.89
C LYS A 108 -18.92 -1.70 22.78
N LYS A 109 -18.26 -1.17 23.82
CA LYS A 109 -17.66 0.17 23.76
C LYS A 109 -16.38 0.11 22.94
N VAL A 110 -16.31 0.93 21.90
CA VAL A 110 -15.19 1.02 20.97
C VAL A 110 -14.56 2.39 21.12
N ASN A 111 -13.27 2.40 21.41
CA ASN A 111 -12.47 3.61 21.57
C ASN A 111 -11.16 3.40 20.83
N PHE A 112 -10.97 4.14 19.74
CA PHE A 112 -9.74 4.17 18.97
C PHE A 112 -9.17 5.58 18.98
N ASP A 113 -7.89 5.67 19.29
CA ASP A 113 -7.09 6.88 19.27
C ASP A 113 -5.75 6.57 18.61
N PHE A 114 -5.44 7.28 17.54
CA PHE A 114 -4.18 7.11 16.82
C PHE A 114 -3.76 8.41 16.13
N GLU A 115 -2.46 8.51 15.87
CA GLU A 115 -1.88 9.53 15.02
C GLU A 115 -1.89 9.04 13.55
N PRO A 116 -2.43 9.82 12.60
CA PRO A 116 -2.40 9.46 11.19
C PRO A 116 -0.98 9.56 10.62
N PHE A 117 -0.68 8.75 9.60
CA PHE A 117 0.65 8.72 8.96
C PHE A 117 0.98 10.01 8.17
N LYS A 118 -0.03 10.75 7.71
CA LYS A 118 0.08 12.03 7.01
C LYS A 118 -0.64 13.13 7.81
N PRO A 119 -0.13 14.39 7.75
CA PRO A 119 -0.76 15.51 8.43
C PRO A 119 -2.15 15.84 7.89
N ILE A 120 -3.16 15.87 8.76
CA ILE A 120 -4.55 16.15 8.39
C ILE A 120 -4.89 17.62 8.62
N ASN A 121 -5.27 18.36 7.57
CA ASN A 121 -5.66 19.77 7.73
C ASN A 121 -7.15 19.98 8.08
N THR A 122 -7.97 18.94 8.01
CA THR A 122 -9.41 19.01 8.29
C THR A 122 -9.68 18.87 9.80
N LYS A 123 -10.58 19.71 10.32
CA LYS A 123 -11.13 19.58 11.67
C LYS A 123 -12.55 19.03 11.54
N LEU A 124 -12.83 17.90 12.19
CA LEU A 124 -14.14 17.25 12.15
C LEU A 124 -14.59 16.91 13.57
N TYR A 125 -15.84 17.23 13.89
CA TYR A 125 -16.54 16.71 15.05
C TYR A 125 -17.97 16.39 14.62
N MET A 126 -18.32 15.10 14.63
CA MET A 126 -19.65 14.62 14.29
C MET A 126 -20.08 13.54 15.26
N CYS A 127 -21.36 13.56 15.63
CA CYS A 127 -22.01 12.53 16.44
C CYS A 127 -23.19 11.96 15.63
N ASP A 128 -23.02 10.75 15.10
CA ASP A 128 -24.03 10.08 14.25
C ASP A 128 -24.16 8.61 14.67
N SER A 129 -24.87 7.81 13.87
CA SER A 129 -25.04 6.37 13.98
C SER A 129 -23.93 5.55 13.33
N LYS A 130 -23.04 6.21 12.58
CA LYS A 130 -21.88 5.66 11.89
C LYS A 130 -20.64 6.51 12.15
N PHE A 131 -19.45 5.92 11.99
CA PHE A 131 -18.22 6.69 11.99
C PHE A 131 -17.97 7.38 10.65
N HIS A 132 -17.59 8.66 10.70
CA HIS A 132 -17.16 9.42 9.53
C HIS A 132 -15.67 9.22 9.30
N VAL A 133 -15.34 8.47 8.26
CA VAL A 133 -13.96 8.14 7.88
C VAL A 133 -13.53 8.79 6.56
N GLU A 134 -14.39 9.64 5.97
CA GLU A 134 -14.14 10.22 4.64
C GLU A 134 -12.79 10.97 4.58
N ALA A 135 -12.50 11.76 5.61
CA ALA A 135 -11.25 12.50 5.72
C ALA A 135 -10.00 11.61 5.86
N LEU A 136 -10.14 10.39 6.37
CA LEU A 136 -9.03 9.42 6.45
C LEU A 136 -8.88 8.61 5.17
N ALA A 137 -9.99 8.30 4.50
CA ALA A 137 -9.98 7.58 3.23
C ALA A 137 -9.22 8.37 2.16
N GLU A 138 -9.42 9.69 2.09
CA GLU A 138 -8.66 10.58 1.21
C GLU A 138 -7.15 10.54 1.47
N LEU A 139 -6.74 10.44 2.74
CA LEU A 139 -5.33 10.41 3.10
C LEU A 139 -4.65 9.09 2.74
N LEU A 140 -5.38 7.98 2.84
CA LEU A 140 -4.91 6.63 2.53
C LEU A 140 -4.69 6.36 1.04
N GLU A 141 -5.14 7.26 0.17
CA GLU A 141 -4.66 7.24 -1.20
C GLU A 141 -3.14 7.46 -1.18
N THR A 142 -2.40 6.41 -1.55
CA THR A 142 -0.95 6.42 -1.54
C THR A 142 -0.46 7.37 -2.62
N ASP A 143 -0.19 8.58 -2.20
CA ASP A 143 0.45 9.54 -3.07
C ASP A 143 1.95 9.27 -3.10
N SER A 144 2.38 8.51 -4.09
CA SER A 144 3.80 8.44 -4.40
C SER A 144 4.28 9.84 -4.82
N ARG A 145 5.43 10.27 -4.30
CA ARG A 145 6.00 11.57 -4.66
C ARG A 145 6.62 11.48 -6.05
N PHE A 146 6.07 12.21 -7.02
CA PHE A 146 6.59 12.28 -8.38
C PHE A 146 7.32 13.59 -8.63
N GLY A 147 8.45 13.51 -9.32
CA GLY A 147 9.24 14.66 -9.75
C GLY A 147 8.83 15.12 -11.14
N PHE A 148 8.84 16.43 -11.36
CA PHE A 148 8.59 17.04 -12.66
C PHE A 148 9.75 17.97 -13.00
N ILE A 149 10.28 17.80 -14.20
CA ILE A 149 11.28 18.71 -14.78
C ILE A 149 10.61 19.32 -16.01
N VAL A 150 10.26 20.60 -15.93
CA VAL A 150 9.67 21.34 -17.05
C VAL A 150 10.77 22.18 -17.68
N MET A 151 11.18 21.81 -18.89
CA MET A 151 12.19 22.52 -19.67
C MET A 151 11.53 23.40 -20.73
N ASP A 152 11.88 24.67 -20.72
CA ASP A 152 11.54 25.61 -21.78
C ASP A 152 12.80 26.36 -22.26
N GLY A 153 12.72 26.99 -23.43
CA GLY A 153 13.79 27.83 -23.97
C GLY A 153 14.04 29.11 -23.17
N SER A 154 13.11 29.49 -22.30
CA SER A 154 13.20 30.67 -21.42
C SER A 154 13.61 30.36 -19.97
N GLY A 155 13.59 29.09 -19.57
CA GLY A 155 13.86 28.67 -18.20
C GLY A 155 13.44 27.24 -17.90
N CYS A 156 13.78 26.77 -16.70
CA CYS A 156 13.44 25.44 -16.21
C CYS A 156 12.77 25.53 -14.84
N LEU A 157 11.78 24.66 -14.63
CA LEU A 157 11.08 24.49 -13.35
C LEU A 157 11.21 23.05 -12.88
N PHE A 158 11.55 22.90 -11.59
CA PHE A 158 11.59 21.64 -10.87
C PHE A 158 10.44 21.62 -9.88
N GLY A 159 9.53 20.69 -10.06
CA GLY A 159 8.36 20.51 -9.21
C GLY A 159 8.33 19.10 -8.63
N ALA A 160 7.63 18.95 -7.52
CA ALA A 160 7.22 17.66 -7.01
C ALA A 160 5.72 17.65 -6.78
N ILE A 161 5.12 16.48 -6.96
CA ILE A 161 3.70 16.25 -6.66
C ILE A 161 3.61 15.08 -5.73
N CYS A 162 2.85 15.29 -4.66
CA CYS A 162 2.44 14.26 -3.74
C CYS A 162 0.91 14.31 -3.73
N GLY A 163 0.30 13.50 -4.60
CA GLY A 163 -1.14 13.40 -4.71
C GLY A 163 -1.78 14.65 -5.23
N ASN A 164 -2.62 15.25 -4.41
CA ASN A 164 -3.27 16.52 -4.72
C ASN A 164 -2.41 17.75 -4.33
N SER A 165 -1.27 17.55 -3.65
CA SER A 165 -0.36 18.63 -3.28
C SER A 165 0.72 18.82 -4.34
N ARG A 166 0.80 20.03 -4.90
CA ARG A 166 1.89 20.46 -5.78
C ARG A 166 2.88 21.33 -5.01
N GLU A 167 4.17 21.08 -5.23
CA GLU A 167 5.27 21.82 -4.63
C GLU A 167 6.26 22.24 -5.73
N ILE A 168 6.56 23.54 -5.82
CA ILE A 168 7.61 24.04 -6.71
C ILE A 168 8.90 24.08 -5.90
N LEU A 169 9.84 23.20 -6.23
CA LEU A 169 11.11 23.06 -5.50
C LEU A 169 12.08 24.17 -5.90
N HIS A 170 12.26 24.37 -7.20
CA HIS A 170 13.20 25.35 -7.73
C HIS A 170 12.80 25.80 -9.13
N GLN A 171 13.10 27.06 -9.45
CA GLN A 171 12.94 27.59 -10.79
C GLN A 171 14.07 28.56 -11.11
N PHE A 172 14.53 28.54 -12.36
CA PHE A 172 15.46 29.54 -12.87
C PHE A 172 15.18 29.86 -14.34
N SER A 173 15.45 31.10 -14.72
CA SER A 173 15.35 31.57 -16.10
C SER A 173 16.70 31.50 -16.82
N VAL A 174 16.65 31.34 -18.14
CA VAL A 174 17.81 31.33 -19.03
C VAL A 174 17.48 32.10 -20.30
N ASP A 175 18.39 32.95 -20.73
CA ASP A 175 18.29 33.63 -22.02
C ASP A 175 19.18 32.92 -23.06
N LEU A 176 18.55 32.14 -23.94
CA LEU A 176 19.22 31.38 -24.98
C LEU A 176 19.27 32.18 -26.30
N PRO A 177 20.42 32.18 -27.01
CA PRO A 177 20.51 32.83 -28.32
C PRO A 177 19.47 32.26 -29.30
N LYS A 178 18.67 33.14 -29.90
CA LYS A 178 17.66 32.74 -30.89
C LYS A 178 18.31 32.32 -32.21
N LYS A 179 17.58 31.55 -33.02
CA LYS A 179 18.04 31.17 -34.37
C LYS A 179 18.11 32.44 -35.22
N HIS A 180 19.31 32.79 -35.70
CA HIS A 180 19.46 33.87 -36.66
C HIS A 180 19.08 33.38 -38.06
N GLY A 181 18.16 34.09 -38.72
CA GLY A 181 17.74 33.79 -40.10
C GLY A 181 18.51 34.56 -41.19
N ARG A 182 19.39 35.50 -40.80
CA ARG A 182 20.17 36.31 -41.74
C ARG A 182 21.52 35.66 -42.00
N GLY A 183 21.81 35.35 -43.27
CA GLY A 183 23.06 34.71 -43.71
C GLY A 183 24.28 35.65 -43.70
N GLY A 184 25.48 35.07 -43.73
CA GLY A 184 26.77 35.78 -43.76
C GLY A 184 27.94 34.92 -43.26
N GLN A 185 29.17 35.43 -43.35
CA GLN A 185 30.40 34.74 -42.90
C GLN A 185 30.34 34.33 -41.42
N SER A 186 29.64 35.10 -40.58
CA SER A 186 29.50 34.83 -39.15
C SER A 186 28.36 33.87 -38.80
N ALA A 187 27.54 33.43 -39.77
CA ALA A 187 26.35 32.62 -39.49
C ALA A 187 26.69 31.30 -38.79
N GLN A 188 27.76 30.63 -39.22
CA GLN A 188 28.22 29.37 -38.62
C GLN A 188 28.73 29.57 -37.18
N ARG A 189 29.39 30.70 -36.91
CA ARG A 189 29.84 31.07 -35.55
C ARG A 189 28.66 31.27 -34.61
N PHE A 190 27.61 31.98 -35.04
CA PHE A 190 26.40 32.17 -34.21
C PHE A 190 25.65 30.86 -33.99
N GLY A 191 25.64 29.95 -34.97
CA GLY A 191 25.14 28.59 -34.81
C GLY A 191 25.87 27.82 -33.71
N ARG A 192 27.20 27.83 -33.73
CA ARG A 192 28.04 27.18 -32.70
C ARG A 192 27.82 27.76 -31.30
N ILE A 193 27.82 29.10 -31.15
CA ILE A 193 27.56 29.74 -29.85
C ILE A 193 26.18 29.36 -29.30
N ARG A 194 25.19 29.22 -30.18
CA ARG A 194 23.83 28.80 -29.80
C ARG A 194 23.79 27.35 -29.31
N GLU A 195 24.49 26.44 -29.99
CA GLU A 195 24.61 25.04 -29.55
C GLU A 195 25.37 24.92 -28.24
N GLU A 196 26.48 25.64 -28.08
CA GLU A 196 27.26 25.67 -26.85
C GLU A 196 26.42 26.17 -25.66
N LYS A 197 25.67 27.26 -25.83
CA LYS A 197 24.76 27.77 -24.79
C LYS A 197 23.63 26.80 -24.46
N ARG A 198 23.07 26.09 -25.45
CA ARG A 198 22.07 25.04 -25.22
C ARG A 198 22.66 23.86 -24.44
N HIS A 199 23.87 23.44 -24.77
CA HIS A 199 24.57 22.38 -24.04
C HIS A 199 24.86 22.78 -22.59
N HIS A 200 25.28 24.02 -22.35
CA HIS A 200 25.42 24.56 -20.98
C HIS A 200 24.10 24.59 -20.22
N TYR A 201 23.00 24.91 -20.90
CA TYR A 201 21.68 24.88 -20.29
C TYR A 201 21.27 23.47 -19.88
N VAL A 202 21.41 22.48 -20.78
CA VAL A 202 21.13 21.06 -20.48
C VAL A 202 21.98 20.58 -19.30
N ARG A 203 23.28 20.92 -19.27
CA ARG A 203 24.17 20.60 -18.14
C ARG A 203 23.66 21.19 -16.82
N LYS A 204 23.32 22.49 -16.81
CA LYS A 204 22.82 23.15 -15.60
C LYS A 204 21.53 22.51 -15.10
N VAL A 205 20.63 22.14 -16.01
CA VAL A 205 19.38 21.44 -15.67
C VAL A 205 19.67 20.06 -15.08
N ALA A 206 20.58 19.28 -15.68
CA ALA A 206 20.99 17.97 -15.17
C ALA A 206 21.62 18.05 -13.77
N GLU A 207 22.53 19.01 -13.54
CA GLU A 207 23.17 19.24 -12.23
C GLU A 207 22.16 19.67 -11.17
N THR A 208 21.20 20.54 -11.53
CA THR A 208 20.15 20.97 -10.61
C THR A 208 19.17 19.83 -10.29
N ALA A 209 18.88 18.96 -11.27
CA ALA A 209 18.06 17.78 -11.06
C ALA A 209 18.67 16.82 -10.03
N ILE A 210 20.00 16.64 -10.05
CA ILE A 210 20.73 15.86 -9.05
C ILE A 210 20.55 16.47 -7.66
N GLN A 211 20.74 17.78 -7.53
CA GLN A 211 20.62 18.46 -6.22
C GLN A 211 19.21 18.38 -5.63
N MET A 212 18.17 18.38 -6.47
CA MET A 212 16.78 18.39 -6.00
C MET A 212 16.19 16.99 -5.81
N PHE A 213 16.50 16.04 -6.71
CA PHE A 213 15.88 14.71 -6.72
C PHE A 213 16.76 13.60 -6.15
N ILE A 214 18.04 13.87 -5.86
CA ILE A 214 18.91 12.92 -5.18
C ILE A 214 19.19 13.41 -3.76
N THR A 215 18.85 12.58 -2.78
CA THR A 215 19.19 12.79 -1.36
C THR A 215 19.82 11.50 -0.85
N ASP A 216 20.95 11.60 -0.15
CA ASP A 216 21.70 10.42 0.35
C ASP A 216 21.96 9.34 -0.71
N ASN A 217 22.46 9.75 -1.88
CA ASN A 217 22.74 8.87 -3.02
C ASN A 217 21.54 8.09 -3.57
N LYS A 218 20.31 8.43 -3.18
CA LYS A 218 19.09 7.79 -3.66
C LYS A 218 18.12 8.81 -4.24
N VAL A 219 17.32 8.36 -5.20
CA VAL A 219 16.26 9.19 -5.77
C VAL A 219 15.14 9.31 -4.73
N ASN A 220 14.76 10.55 -4.41
CA ASN A 220 13.74 10.86 -3.39
C ASN A 220 12.29 10.80 -3.91
N VAL A 221 12.12 10.56 -5.21
CA VAL A 221 10.84 10.46 -5.91
C VAL A 221 10.65 9.06 -6.49
N SER A 222 9.40 8.59 -6.54
CA SER A 222 9.03 7.30 -7.13
C SER A 222 9.19 7.27 -8.65
N GLY A 223 9.16 8.44 -9.28
CA GLY A 223 9.50 8.60 -10.68
C GLY A 223 9.47 10.05 -11.12
N ILE A 224 10.04 10.29 -12.30
CA ILE A 224 10.26 11.62 -12.86
C ILE A 224 9.55 11.72 -14.20
N ILE A 225 8.88 12.84 -14.41
CA ILE A 225 8.31 13.23 -15.69
C ILE A 225 9.15 14.36 -16.27
N LEU A 226 9.61 14.15 -17.51
CA LEU A 226 10.32 15.17 -18.28
C LEU A 226 9.30 15.87 -19.17
N ALA A 227 8.94 17.09 -18.83
CA ALA A 227 8.06 17.93 -19.63
C ALA A 227 8.86 19.02 -20.34
N GLY A 228 8.42 19.43 -21.52
CA GLY A 228 9.00 20.59 -22.17
C GLY A 228 8.49 20.83 -23.57
N SER A 229 8.73 22.03 -24.07
CA SER A 229 8.43 22.41 -25.44
C SER A 229 9.59 21.98 -26.36
N ALA A 230 9.25 21.41 -27.52
CA ALA A 230 10.20 20.92 -28.51
C ALA A 230 11.16 19.82 -28.00
N GLU A 231 12.31 19.68 -28.65
CA GLU A 231 13.24 18.55 -28.47
C GLU A 231 14.15 18.67 -27.24
N PHE A 232 14.11 19.78 -26.48
CA PHE A 232 15.05 20.00 -25.36
C PHE A 232 15.01 18.91 -24.28
N LYS A 233 13.82 18.38 -23.99
CA LYS A 233 13.68 17.26 -23.04
C LYS A 233 14.24 15.94 -23.58
N ASN A 234 14.20 15.75 -24.90
CA ASN A 234 14.77 14.57 -25.56
C ASN A 234 16.29 14.67 -25.57
N ASP A 235 16.84 15.88 -25.74
CA ASP A 235 18.27 16.14 -25.62
C ASP A 235 18.75 15.87 -24.20
N LEU A 236 18.00 16.29 -23.18
CA LEU A 236 18.32 15.96 -21.79
C LEU A 236 18.29 14.45 -21.55
N PHE A 237 17.24 13.77 -22.01
CA PHE A 237 17.08 12.32 -21.84
C PHE A 237 18.19 11.52 -22.52
N LYS A 238 18.57 11.89 -23.76
CA LYS A 238 19.64 11.22 -24.51
C LYS A 238 21.05 11.61 -24.07
N SER A 239 21.20 12.66 -23.28
CA SER A 239 22.52 13.16 -22.90
C SER A 239 23.19 12.28 -21.85
N ASP A 240 24.48 12.03 -22.00
CA ASP A 240 25.32 11.37 -21.00
C ASP A 240 25.51 12.22 -19.72
N LEU A 241 25.04 13.48 -19.74
CA LEU A 241 25.11 14.40 -18.62
C LEU A 241 24.05 14.12 -17.56
N PHE A 242 22.98 13.39 -17.91
CA PHE A 242 21.91 13.07 -16.99
C PHE A 242 22.30 11.88 -16.13
N ASP A 243 22.10 11.98 -14.81
CA ASP A 243 22.52 10.92 -13.89
C ASP A 243 21.81 9.60 -14.20
N PRO A 244 22.53 8.47 -14.33
CA PRO A 244 21.93 7.17 -14.65
C PRO A 244 20.83 6.73 -13.68
N ARG A 245 20.90 7.14 -12.41
CA ARG A 245 19.88 6.84 -11.39
C ARG A 245 18.58 7.56 -11.72
N LEU A 246 18.66 8.85 -12.07
CA LEU A 246 17.49 9.62 -12.48
C LEU A 246 16.94 9.13 -13.81
N TYR A 247 17.80 8.72 -14.75
CA TYR A 247 17.40 8.15 -16.03
C TYR A 247 16.50 6.93 -15.84
N SER A 248 16.88 6.01 -14.93
CA SER A 248 16.07 4.83 -14.61
C SER A 248 14.72 5.15 -13.94
N ALA A 249 14.58 6.34 -13.36
CA ALA A 249 13.37 6.80 -12.70
C ALA A 249 12.44 7.61 -13.63
N VAL A 250 12.84 7.89 -14.88
CA VAL A 250 11.98 8.61 -15.83
C VAL A 250 10.85 7.69 -16.29
N ILE A 251 9.61 8.10 -16.02
CA ILE A 251 8.40 7.34 -16.39
C ILE A 251 7.98 7.69 -17.82
N LYS A 252 7.88 8.99 -18.11
CA LYS A 252 7.32 9.50 -19.36
C LYS A 252 7.90 10.86 -19.72
N THR A 253 8.07 11.10 -21.02
CA THR A 253 8.34 12.42 -21.59
C THR A 253 7.04 13.03 -22.10
N VAL A 254 6.77 14.30 -21.79
CA VAL A 254 5.51 14.97 -22.14
C VAL A 254 5.78 16.26 -22.91
N ASP A 255 5.09 16.42 -24.03
CA ASP A 255 5.04 17.67 -24.80
C ASP A 255 4.06 18.65 -24.15
N VAL A 256 4.57 19.81 -23.74
CA VAL A 256 3.77 20.92 -23.21
C VAL A 256 3.92 22.14 -24.10
N SER A 257 2.83 22.91 -24.21
CA SER A 257 2.77 24.09 -25.07
C SER A 257 3.41 25.32 -24.43
N TYR A 258 3.42 25.37 -23.10
CA TYR A 258 3.93 26.47 -22.30
C TYR A 258 5.06 26.02 -21.36
N GLY A 259 5.96 26.93 -21.03
CA GLY A 259 6.98 26.74 -19.99
C GLY A 259 6.52 27.21 -18.61
N GLY A 260 7.39 27.04 -17.61
CA GLY A 260 7.16 27.53 -16.24
C GLY A 260 5.99 26.84 -15.53
N GLU A 261 5.29 27.58 -14.67
CA GLU A 261 4.19 27.07 -13.84
C GLU A 261 2.98 26.60 -14.68
N ASN A 262 2.63 27.33 -15.75
CA ASN A 262 1.53 26.92 -16.63
C ASN A 262 1.85 25.61 -17.37
N GLY A 263 3.12 25.45 -17.78
CA GLY A 263 3.61 24.21 -18.37
C GLY A 263 3.61 23.05 -17.37
N PHE A 264 3.89 23.34 -16.10
CA PHE A 264 3.80 22.37 -15.02
C PHE A 264 2.37 21.85 -14.87
N ASP A 265 1.36 22.71 -14.77
CA ASP A 265 -0.05 22.29 -14.66
C ASP A 265 -0.52 21.47 -15.87
N GLN A 266 -0.07 21.82 -17.07
CA GLN A 266 -0.36 21.04 -18.27
C GLN A 266 0.31 19.65 -18.23
N ALA A 267 1.56 19.57 -17.78
CA ALA A 267 2.29 18.31 -17.65
C ALA A 267 1.62 17.37 -16.64
N ILE A 268 1.06 17.92 -15.56
CA ILE A 268 0.31 17.15 -14.55
C ILE A 268 -0.87 16.46 -15.19
N ASN A 269 -1.74 17.22 -15.85
CA ASN A 269 -2.96 16.69 -16.47
C ASN A 269 -2.66 15.61 -17.52
N LEU A 270 -1.63 15.80 -18.34
CA LEU A 270 -1.22 14.83 -19.37
C LEU A 270 -0.56 13.57 -18.80
N SER A 271 -0.08 13.62 -17.55
CA SER A 271 0.65 12.51 -16.93
C SER A 271 -0.18 11.71 -15.94
N GLN A 272 -1.41 12.14 -15.61
CA GLN A 272 -2.27 11.47 -14.63
C GLN A 272 -2.41 9.97 -14.88
N GLU A 273 -2.68 9.57 -16.12
CA GLU A 273 -2.81 8.16 -16.51
C GLU A 273 -1.52 7.37 -16.28
N ALA A 274 -0.37 7.93 -16.67
CA ALA A 274 0.92 7.27 -16.51
C ALA A 274 1.31 7.13 -15.03
N LEU A 275 0.97 8.12 -14.20
CA LEU A 275 1.23 8.12 -12.76
C LEU A 275 0.35 7.11 -12.01
N ALA A 276 -0.93 7.00 -12.37
CA ALA A 276 -1.85 6.02 -11.78
C ALA A 276 -1.36 4.58 -12.03
N ASN A 277 -0.75 4.34 -13.20
CA ASN A 277 -0.27 3.02 -13.59
C ASN A 277 1.02 2.57 -12.87
N VAL A 278 1.75 3.46 -12.19
CA VAL A 278 3.07 3.11 -11.60
C VAL A 278 2.97 2.01 -10.55
N LYS A 279 1.94 2.04 -9.69
CA LYS A 279 1.73 0.99 -8.68
C LYS A 279 1.46 -0.37 -9.32
N PHE A 280 0.58 -0.39 -10.31
CA PHE A 280 0.27 -1.60 -11.08
C PHE A 280 1.50 -2.15 -11.81
N VAL A 281 2.38 -1.28 -12.34
CA VAL A 281 3.63 -1.70 -12.98
C VAL A 281 4.62 -2.28 -11.97
N GLN A 282 4.70 -1.73 -10.76
CA GLN A 282 5.54 -2.28 -9.69
C GLN A 282 5.03 -3.64 -9.21
N GLU A 283 3.71 -3.75 -8.96
CA GLU A 283 3.04 -5.02 -8.60
C GLU A 283 3.27 -6.07 -9.68
N LYS A 284 3.01 -5.73 -10.94
CA LYS A 284 3.25 -6.63 -12.07
C LYS A 284 4.71 -7.08 -12.14
N LYS A 285 5.68 -6.17 -12.00
CA LYS A 285 7.11 -6.52 -12.02
C LYS A 285 7.52 -7.45 -10.87
N LEU A 286 6.87 -7.34 -9.71
CA LEU A 286 7.10 -8.22 -8.57
C LEU A 286 6.59 -9.64 -8.86
N ILE A 287 5.36 -9.74 -9.38
CA ILE A 287 4.73 -11.01 -9.75
C ILE A 287 5.45 -11.66 -10.95
N ASP A 288 5.87 -10.86 -11.95
CA ASP A 288 6.68 -11.34 -13.06
C ASP A 288 8.00 -11.93 -12.55
N ARG A 289 8.64 -11.32 -11.53
CA ARG A 289 9.84 -11.91 -10.91
C ARG A 289 9.52 -13.26 -10.27
N PHE A 290 8.40 -13.36 -9.57
CA PHE A 290 7.94 -14.62 -8.99
C PHE A 290 7.75 -15.70 -10.07
N PHE A 291 7.01 -15.42 -11.15
CA PHE A 291 6.80 -16.37 -12.25
C PHE A 291 8.08 -16.73 -13.02
N ASN A 292 9.03 -15.79 -13.14
CA ASN A 292 10.32 -16.09 -13.75
C ASN A 292 11.13 -17.11 -12.94
N GLU A 293 11.09 -17.04 -11.60
CA GLU A 293 11.75 -18.03 -10.75
C GLU A 293 11.08 -19.41 -10.84
N ILE A 294 9.74 -19.46 -10.99
CA ILE A 294 9.02 -20.71 -11.29
C ILE A 294 9.48 -21.28 -12.64
N SER A 295 9.51 -20.43 -13.68
CA SER A 295 9.81 -20.86 -15.05
C SER A 295 11.27 -21.30 -15.24
N GLN A 296 12.17 -20.89 -14.35
CA GLN A 296 13.60 -21.23 -14.39
C GLN A 296 13.95 -22.43 -13.49
N ASP A 297 12.97 -23.03 -12.79
CA ASP A 297 13.14 -24.17 -11.87
C ASP A 297 14.30 -23.95 -10.86
N THR A 298 14.46 -22.72 -10.37
CA THR A 298 15.54 -22.38 -9.43
C THR A 298 15.32 -22.92 -8.02
N GLY A 299 14.10 -23.40 -7.72
CA GLY A 299 13.69 -23.87 -6.39
C GLY A 299 13.69 -22.76 -5.32
N LYS A 300 13.73 -21.49 -5.72
CA LYS A 300 13.76 -20.32 -4.81
C LYS A 300 12.37 -19.70 -4.60
N ILE A 301 11.34 -20.54 -4.62
CA ILE A 301 9.96 -20.11 -4.44
C ILE A 301 9.32 -20.92 -3.32
N SER A 302 8.44 -20.29 -2.58
CA SER A 302 7.45 -20.98 -1.75
C SER A 302 6.07 -20.51 -2.16
N TYR A 303 5.13 -21.42 -2.31
CA TYR A 303 3.73 -21.10 -2.55
C TYR A 303 2.88 -21.98 -1.66
N GLY A 304 1.66 -21.53 -1.36
CA GLY A 304 0.80 -22.23 -0.42
C GLY A 304 1.10 -21.90 1.05
N MET A 305 0.09 -22.12 1.87
CA MET A 305 0.02 -21.60 3.23
C MET A 305 1.01 -22.27 4.18
N SER A 306 1.04 -23.61 4.19
CA SER A 306 1.92 -24.44 5.01
C SER A 306 3.39 -24.18 4.71
N ASP A 307 3.69 -24.15 3.42
CA ASP A 307 5.04 -24.14 2.87
C ASP A 307 5.68 -22.78 3.07
N THR A 308 4.92 -21.72 2.83
CA THR A 308 5.36 -20.35 3.08
C THR A 308 5.56 -20.09 4.58
N LEU A 309 4.72 -20.66 5.46
CA LEU A 309 4.91 -20.56 6.92
C LEU A 309 6.19 -21.27 7.38
N LYS A 310 6.42 -22.51 6.93
CA LYS A 310 7.66 -23.26 7.23
C LYS A 310 8.89 -22.52 6.72
N ALA A 311 8.86 -22.04 5.48
CA ALA A 311 9.95 -21.27 4.90
C ALA A 311 10.22 -19.96 5.65
N LEU A 312 9.16 -19.31 6.14
CA LEU A 312 9.26 -18.10 6.95
C LEU A 312 9.86 -18.39 8.34
N ASP A 313 9.47 -19.50 8.97
CA ASP A 313 10.01 -19.91 10.27
C ASP A 313 11.51 -20.26 10.20
N MET A 314 11.94 -20.82 9.08
CA MET A 314 13.36 -21.06 8.77
C MET A 314 14.13 -19.79 8.39
N GLY A 315 13.45 -18.65 8.19
CA GLY A 315 14.06 -17.40 7.75
C GLY A 315 14.58 -17.43 6.30
N ALA A 316 14.06 -18.35 5.47
CA ALA A 316 14.48 -18.52 4.08
C ALA A 316 13.86 -17.49 3.12
N VAL A 317 12.73 -16.87 3.51
CA VAL A 317 11.99 -15.92 2.67
C VAL A 317 12.71 -14.56 2.61
N GLU A 318 13.02 -14.09 1.40
CA GLU A 318 13.46 -12.72 1.13
C GLU A 318 12.27 -11.78 1.08
N THR A 319 11.34 -12.05 0.16
CA THR A 319 10.17 -11.22 -0.11
C THR A 319 8.94 -12.09 -0.05
N LEU A 320 8.07 -11.80 0.91
CA LEU A 320 6.79 -12.45 1.08
C LEU A 320 5.73 -11.64 0.34
N ILE A 321 4.99 -12.31 -0.54
CA ILE A 321 3.94 -11.75 -1.38
C ILE A 321 2.61 -12.25 -0.86
N VAL A 322 1.73 -11.35 -0.44
CA VAL A 322 0.43 -11.70 0.14
C VAL A 322 -0.68 -10.90 -0.52
N TRP A 323 -1.79 -11.55 -0.85
CA TRP A 323 -2.96 -10.88 -1.37
C TRP A 323 -3.68 -10.07 -0.27
N GLU A 324 -4.02 -8.80 -0.56
CA GLU A 324 -4.58 -7.88 0.44
C GLU A 324 -5.93 -8.33 1.01
N ASN A 325 -6.70 -9.10 0.24
CA ASN A 325 -8.03 -9.60 0.60
C ASN A 325 -8.01 -11.10 0.95
N LEU A 326 -6.85 -11.65 1.31
CA LEU A 326 -6.75 -13.04 1.75
C LEU A 326 -7.55 -13.25 3.05
N GLU A 327 -8.66 -13.97 2.95
CA GLU A 327 -9.46 -14.38 4.09
C GLU A 327 -8.82 -15.63 4.71
N ALA A 328 -7.92 -15.40 5.66
CA ALA A 328 -7.30 -16.47 6.45
C ALA A 328 -7.32 -16.09 7.93
N THR A 329 -7.72 -17.05 8.76
CA THR A 329 -7.78 -16.90 10.21
C THR A 329 -6.72 -17.80 10.84
N ARG A 330 -5.91 -17.22 11.74
CA ARG A 330 -4.96 -17.97 12.55
C ARG A 330 -5.63 -18.38 13.86
N TYR A 331 -5.63 -19.68 14.11
CA TYR A 331 -6.07 -20.32 15.33
C TYR A 331 -4.86 -20.85 16.09
N VAL A 332 -4.74 -20.46 17.36
CA VAL A 332 -3.78 -21.07 18.28
C VAL A 332 -4.57 -22.00 19.18
N PHE A 333 -4.31 -23.28 19.01
CA PHE A 333 -4.91 -24.35 19.78
C PHE A 333 -3.95 -24.81 20.87
N ARG A 334 -4.49 -25.26 22.00
CA ARG A 334 -3.71 -25.99 23.01
C ARG A 334 -4.18 -27.44 23.03
N ASP A 335 -3.22 -28.34 22.85
CA ASP A 335 -3.47 -29.78 22.97
C ASP A 335 -3.58 -30.19 24.45
N ALA A 336 -4.13 -31.38 24.72
CA ALA A 336 -4.26 -31.97 26.05
C ALA A 336 -2.90 -32.10 26.78
N ASN A 337 -1.80 -32.16 26.03
CA ASN A 337 -0.43 -32.19 26.56
C ASN A 337 0.17 -30.80 26.88
N GLY A 338 -0.57 -29.72 26.63
CA GLY A 338 -0.13 -28.34 26.89
C GLY A 338 0.73 -27.73 25.78
N SER A 339 1.00 -28.44 24.69
CA SER A 339 1.67 -27.93 23.50
C SER A 339 0.73 -27.02 22.70
N GLU A 340 1.24 -25.89 22.22
CA GLU A 340 0.49 -24.96 21.39
C GLU A 340 0.66 -25.33 19.92
N VAL A 341 -0.45 -25.59 19.23
CA VAL A 341 -0.50 -25.93 17.80
C VAL A 341 -1.14 -24.77 17.07
N GLU A 342 -0.38 -24.19 16.13
CA GLU A 342 -0.87 -23.11 15.30
C GLU A 342 -1.45 -23.67 14.00
N ARG A 343 -2.71 -23.36 13.71
CA ARG A 343 -3.36 -23.70 12.44
C ARG A 343 -3.86 -22.42 11.79
N VAL A 344 -3.58 -22.27 10.49
CA VAL A 344 -4.21 -21.22 9.69
C VAL A 344 -5.25 -21.87 8.80
N LEU A 345 -6.49 -21.41 8.93
CA LEU A 345 -7.64 -21.98 8.24
C LEU A 345 -8.24 -20.93 7.30
N THR A 346 -8.60 -21.37 6.10
CA THR A 346 -9.45 -20.58 5.18
C THR A 346 -10.92 -20.75 5.55
N PRO A 347 -11.83 -19.85 5.12
CA PRO A 347 -13.26 -19.95 5.41
C PRO A 347 -13.90 -21.30 5.03
N LEU A 348 -13.38 -21.94 3.98
CA LEU A 348 -13.82 -23.28 3.57
C LEU A 348 -13.38 -24.35 4.57
N GLN A 349 -12.16 -24.25 5.10
CA GLN A 349 -11.62 -25.16 6.10
C GLN A 349 -12.17 -24.89 7.51
N GLU A 350 -12.65 -23.66 7.78
CA GLU A 350 -13.39 -23.34 9.01
C GLU A 350 -14.74 -24.06 9.09
N ALA A 351 -15.34 -24.41 7.94
CA ALA A 351 -16.60 -25.16 7.90
C ALA A 351 -16.43 -26.64 8.29
N ASP A 352 -15.22 -27.19 8.10
CA ASP A 352 -14.90 -28.57 8.41
C ASP A 352 -14.48 -28.74 9.87
N ARG A 353 -15.38 -29.37 10.65
CA ARG A 353 -15.20 -29.64 12.08
C ARG A 353 -14.00 -30.56 12.40
N THR A 354 -13.52 -31.33 11.43
CA THR A 354 -12.33 -32.17 11.55
C THR A 354 -11.05 -31.37 11.83
N ASN A 355 -11.00 -30.10 11.41
CA ASN A 355 -9.84 -29.23 11.62
C ASN A 355 -9.71 -28.70 13.07
N PHE A 356 -10.72 -28.90 13.90
CA PHE A 356 -10.73 -28.56 15.33
C PHE A 356 -10.42 -29.78 16.23
N LEU A 357 -10.28 -30.95 15.62
CA LEU A 357 -9.89 -32.18 16.30
C LEU A 357 -8.39 -32.38 16.20
N ASP A 358 -7.78 -32.85 17.28
CA ASP A 358 -6.39 -33.25 17.29
C ASP A 358 -6.20 -34.54 16.47
N SER A 359 -5.24 -34.53 15.56
CA SER A 359 -4.95 -35.64 14.64
C SER A 359 -4.43 -36.89 15.37
N SER A 360 -3.96 -36.74 16.62
CA SER A 360 -3.38 -37.83 17.41
C SER A 360 -4.31 -38.40 18.50
N THR A 361 -5.17 -37.57 19.10
CA THR A 361 -6.03 -37.96 20.22
C THR A 361 -7.52 -37.97 19.92
N GLY A 362 -7.96 -37.37 18.80
CA GLY A 362 -9.38 -37.22 18.46
C GLY A 362 -10.16 -36.33 19.44
N ALA A 363 -9.47 -35.63 20.34
CA ALA A 363 -10.06 -34.69 21.29
C ALA A 363 -10.23 -33.31 20.64
N GLU A 364 -11.25 -32.57 21.08
CA GLU A 364 -11.44 -31.16 20.69
C GLU A 364 -10.32 -30.31 21.27
N LEU A 365 -9.59 -29.61 20.40
CA LEU A 365 -8.51 -28.71 20.77
C LEU A 365 -9.07 -27.46 21.47
N GLU A 366 -8.46 -27.06 22.60
CA GLU A 366 -8.89 -25.86 23.30
C GLU A 366 -8.44 -24.62 22.52
N LEU A 367 -9.39 -23.76 22.16
CA LEU A 367 -9.12 -22.50 21.48
C LEU A 367 -8.49 -21.49 22.44
N VAL A 368 -7.21 -21.18 22.25
CA VAL A 368 -6.50 -20.17 23.05
C VAL A 368 -6.67 -18.78 22.44
N SER A 369 -6.51 -18.66 21.13
CA SER A 369 -6.57 -17.37 20.45
C SER A 369 -7.04 -17.50 19.01
N LYS A 370 -7.92 -16.60 18.60
CA LYS A 370 -8.39 -16.42 17.23
C LYS A 370 -7.94 -15.02 16.76
N GLY A 371 -7.16 -14.96 15.69
CA GLY A 371 -6.67 -13.71 15.12
C GLY A 371 -6.67 -13.73 13.59
N SER A 372 -6.66 -12.56 12.97
CA SER A 372 -6.51 -12.48 11.51
C SER A 372 -5.07 -12.84 11.11
N PHE A 373 -4.92 -13.75 10.15
CA PHE A 373 -3.59 -14.16 9.70
C PHE A 373 -2.78 -12.99 9.15
N LEU A 374 -3.39 -12.13 8.34
CA LEU A 374 -2.72 -10.97 7.75
C LEU A 374 -2.21 -9.97 8.79
N GLU A 375 -2.92 -9.78 9.90
CA GLU A 375 -2.47 -8.91 11.00
C GLU A 375 -1.24 -9.48 11.69
N TRP A 376 -1.28 -10.78 11.98
CA TRP A 376 -0.14 -11.47 12.57
C TRP A 376 1.10 -11.40 11.67
N MET A 377 0.92 -11.60 10.36
CA MET A 377 2.02 -11.48 9.39
C MET A 377 2.61 -10.08 9.37
N ALA A 378 1.76 -9.05 9.41
CA ALA A 378 2.17 -7.65 9.46
C ALA A 378 2.89 -7.24 10.76
N ASP A 379 2.87 -8.07 11.80
CA ASP A 379 3.63 -7.85 13.04
C ASP A 379 4.90 -8.72 13.10
N VAL A 380 4.87 -9.93 12.53
CA VAL A 380 5.94 -10.93 12.64
C VAL A 380 6.99 -10.84 11.53
N TYR A 381 6.65 -10.33 10.33
CA TYR A 381 7.58 -10.34 9.18
C TYR A 381 8.95 -9.71 9.49
N LYS A 382 8.99 -8.64 10.29
CA LYS A 382 10.24 -7.98 10.72
C LYS A 382 11.13 -8.88 11.58
N GLN A 383 10.53 -9.67 12.46
CA GLN A 383 11.26 -10.58 13.34
C GLN A 383 11.89 -11.74 12.54
N LYS A 384 11.22 -12.15 11.46
CA LYS A 384 11.64 -13.23 10.57
C LYS A 384 12.59 -12.77 9.46
N GLY A 385 12.85 -11.47 9.37
CA GLY A 385 13.77 -10.88 8.39
C GLY A 385 13.26 -10.89 6.95
N ALA A 386 11.96 -11.11 6.72
CA ALA A 386 11.35 -11.05 5.40
C ALA A 386 10.86 -9.63 5.07
N VAL A 387 10.67 -9.33 3.78
CA VAL A 387 10.02 -8.11 3.29
C VAL A 387 8.59 -8.46 2.90
N LEU A 388 7.58 -7.84 3.52
CA LEU A 388 6.16 -8.14 3.25
C LEU A 388 5.60 -7.18 2.19
N GLU A 389 5.16 -7.71 1.05
CA GLU A 389 4.52 -6.95 -0.03
C GLU A 389 3.07 -7.40 -0.21
N PHE A 390 2.14 -6.45 -0.16
CA PHE A 390 0.72 -6.69 -0.45
C PHE A 390 0.43 -6.47 -1.93
N ILE A 391 -0.27 -7.41 -2.56
CA ILE A 391 -0.68 -7.34 -3.98
C ILE A 391 -2.20 -7.31 -4.12
N THR A 392 -2.66 -6.84 -5.29
CA THR A 392 -4.07 -6.82 -5.69
C THR A 392 -4.35 -7.79 -6.84
N ASP A 393 -5.61 -8.15 -7.04
CA ASP A 393 -6.11 -9.03 -8.11
C ASP A 393 -6.52 -8.25 -9.38
N LYS A 394 -6.15 -6.97 -9.47
CA LYS A 394 -6.56 -6.09 -10.57
C LYS A 394 -5.78 -6.33 -11.86
N SER A 395 -4.58 -6.90 -11.77
CA SER A 395 -3.78 -7.30 -12.94
C SER A 395 -4.09 -8.76 -13.32
N PRO A 396 -3.96 -9.14 -14.61
CA PRO A 396 -4.13 -10.52 -15.01
C PRO A 396 -3.13 -11.45 -14.32
N GLU A 397 -1.89 -10.99 -14.11
CA GLU A 397 -0.87 -11.73 -13.35
C GLU A 397 -1.24 -11.88 -11.86
N GLY A 398 -1.84 -10.85 -11.26
CA GLY A 398 -2.35 -10.90 -9.88
C GLY A 398 -3.51 -11.87 -9.72
N SER A 399 -4.43 -11.90 -10.68
CA SER A 399 -5.52 -12.87 -10.70
C SER A 399 -5.00 -14.30 -10.81
N GLN A 400 -4.00 -14.56 -11.66
CA GLN A 400 -3.32 -15.87 -11.75
C GLN A 400 -2.63 -16.25 -10.43
N PHE A 401 -1.97 -15.30 -9.76
CA PHE A 401 -1.35 -15.57 -8.46
C PHE A 401 -2.37 -15.97 -7.39
N VAL A 402 -3.51 -15.27 -7.33
CA VAL A 402 -4.57 -15.55 -6.34
C VAL A 402 -5.24 -16.90 -6.62
N THR A 403 -5.62 -17.15 -7.88
CA THR A 403 -6.34 -18.37 -8.29
C THR A 403 -5.46 -19.62 -8.36
N GLY A 404 -4.22 -19.48 -8.84
CA GLY A 404 -3.30 -20.61 -9.02
C GLY A 404 -2.49 -20.97 -7.77
N PHE A 405 -2.13 -19.98 -6.94
CA PHE A 405 -1.19 -20.18 -5.81
C PHE A 405 -1.81 -19.87 -4.44
N GLY A 406 -3.14 -19.70 -4.36
CA GLY A 406 -3.86 -19.49 -3.11
C GLY A 406 -3.63 -18.13 -2.45
N GLY A 407 -3.12 -17.14 -3.20
CA GLY A 407 -2.97 -15.76 -2.74
C GLY A 407 -1.85 -15.53 -1.70
N ILE A 408 -0.97 -16.51 -1.49
CA ILE A 408 0.23 -16.38 -0.65
C ILE A 408 1.43 -17.04 -1.33
N GLY A 409 2.58 -16.36 -1.32
CA GLY A 409 3.82 -16.88 -1.85
C GLY A 409 5.03 -16.13 -1.33
N GLY A 410 6.21 -16.67 -1.57
CA GLY A 410 7.47 -16.11 -1.12
C GLY A 410 8.58 -16.35 -2.13
N LEU A 411 9.41 -15.33 -2.32
CA LEU A 411 10.71 -15.44 -2.97
C LEU A 411 11.73 -15.82 -1.90
N LEU A 412 12.38 -16.96 -2.08
CA LEU A 412 13.37 -17.49 -1.14
C LEU A 412 14.78 -17.00 -1.48
N ARG A 413 15.59 -16.78 -0.44
CA ARG A 413 17.01 -16.38 -0.57
C ARG A 413 17.89 -17.50 -1.11
N TRP A 414 17.56 -18.74 -0.74
CA TRP A 414 18.23 -19.96 -1.14
C TRP A 414 17.19 -21.04 -1.48
N GLN A 415 17.60 -22.03 -2.26
CA GLN A 415 16.76 -23.15 -2.62
C GLN A 415 16.38 -23.94 -1.36
N LEU A 416 15.09 -24.21 -1.20
CA LEU A 416 14.56 -25.05 -0.14
C LEU A 416 13.75 -26.17 -0.80
N ASP A 417 14.12 -27.42 -0.57
CA ASP A 417 13.28 -28.55 -0.95
C ASP A 417 12.14 -28.66 0.06
N VAL A 418 11.05 -27.92 -0.20
CA VAL A 418 9.88 -27.87 0.69
C VAL A 418 9.19 -29.24 0.79
N SER A 419 9.30 -30.06 -0.26
CA SER A 419 8.80 -31.44 -0.31
C SER A 419 9.51 -32.37 0.69
N GLN A 420 10.77 -32.13 1.04
CA GLN A 420 11.48 -32.92 2.06
C GLN A 420 11.16 -32.49 3.50
N LEU A 421 10.46 -31.36 3.67
CA LEU A 421 10.01 -30.83 4.97
C LEU A 421 8.55 -31.17 5.26
N GLY A 422 7.87 -31.84 4.34
CA GLY A 422 6.70 -32.67 4.64
C GLY A 422 7.17 -33.90 5.40
N GLY A 423 7.17 -33.83 6.73
CA GLY A 423 7.18 -35.06 7.51
C GLY A 423 6.02 -35.94 7.02
N GLU A 424 6.33 -37.21 6.77
CA GLU A 424 5.41 -38.28 6.36
C GLU A 424 3.99 -38.04 6.93
N ASN A 425 2.97 -38.03 6.06
CA ASN A 425 1.51 -38.02 6.33
C ASN A 425 0.70 -36.75 5.98
N MET A 426 0.83 -36.13 4.79
CA MET A 426 -0.23 -35.22 4.29
C MET A 426 -0.33 -35.01 2.77
N ASP A 427 0.34 -35.82 1.94
CA ASP A 427 0.36 -35.61 0.48
C ASP A 427 -0.58 -36.55 -0.33
N ASP A 428 -1.47 -37.30 0.31
CA ASP A 428 -2.34 -38.27 -0.38
C ASP A 428 -3.78 -37.77 -0.69
N LEU A 429 -4.03 -36.47 -0.82
CA LEU A 429 -5.41 -35.98 -1.06
C LEU A 429 -5.59 -35.02 -2.25
N TYR A 430 -4.62 -34.90 -3.15
CA TYR A 430 -4.75 -34.04 -4.32
C TYR A 430 -4.42 -34.71 -5.66
N TYR A 431 -4.65 -36.01 -5.81
CA TYR A 431 -4.79 -36.64 -7.13
C TYR A 431 -5.69 -37.87 -6.99
N ASP A 432 -6.95 -37.76 -7.42
CA ASP A 432 -7.57 -38.88 -8.12
C ASP A 432 -8.39 -38.29 -9.28
N ASP A 433 -7.88 -38.59 -10.46
CA ASP A 433 -8.21 -38.05 -11.77
C ASP A 433 -9.58 -38.50 -12.26
N ASP A 434 -10.19 -37.59 -13.03
CA ASP A 434 -11.14 -37.90 -14.09
C ASP A 434 -10.49 -38.85 -15.12
N ASP A 435 -10.57 -40.16 -14.90
CA ASP A 435 -10.34 -41.18 -15.94
C ASP A 435 -11.56 -42.09 -16.06
N GLU A 436 -12.56 -41.62 -16.79
CA GLU A 436 -13.73 -42.42 -17.18
C GLU A 436 -13.32 -43.39 -18.31
N GLU A 437 -13.00 -44.61 -17.89
CA GLU A 437 -12.58 -45.77 -18.67
C GLU A 437 -13.61 -46.12 -19.77
N ALA A 438 -13.18 -46.17 -21.04
CA ALA A 438 -13.98 -46.65 -22.15
C ALA A 438 -14.31 -48.16 -21.99
N PRO A 439 -15.53 -48.62 -22.31
CA PRO A 439 -15.92 -50.00 -22.06
C PRO A 439 -15.24 -50.97 -23.05
N PRO A 440 -14.89 -52.19 -22.61
CA PRO A 440 -14.20 -53.17 -23.46
C PRO A 440 -15.14 -53.77 -24.51
N GLU A 441 -14.62 -53.94 -25.72
CA GLU A 441 -15.26 -54.70 -26.80
C GLU A 441 -15.33 -56.19 -26.41
N GLU A 442 -16.56 -56.73 -26.30
CA GLU A 442 -16.77 -58.17 -26.25
C GLU A 442 -16.79 -58.75 -27.68
N ASP A 443 -15.75 -59.52 -28.00
CA ASP A 443 -15.69 -60.41 -29.15
C ASP A 443 -16.80 -61.48 -29.05
N PHE A 444 -17.87 -61.29 -29.82
CA PHE A 444 -18.84 -62.35 -30.12
C PHE A 444 -18.57 -62.86 -31.52
N ASP A 445 -17.81 -63.96 -31.63
CA ASP A 445 -17.84 -64.83 -32.78
C ASP A 445 -18.33 -66.23 -32.39
N ASP A 446 -19.24 -66.70 -33.24
CA ASP A 446 -19.57 -68.08 -33.60
C ASP A 446 -20.76 -68.85 -32.97
N TYR A 447 -21.65 -69.24 -33.91
CA TYR A 447 -22.61 -70.36 -33.98
C TYR A 447 -24.09 -70.15 -33.59
N PHE A 448 -24.96 -69.77 -34.55
CA PHE A 448 -25.66 -70.67 -35.50
C PHE A 448 -26.70 -69.91 -36.34
#